data_AF-A0A7H1CNK8-F1
#
_entry.id   AF-A0A7H1CNK8-F1
#
_cell.length_a   1.000
_cell.length_b   1.000
_cell.length_c   1.000
_cell.angle_alpha   90.00
_cell.angle_beta   90.00
_cell.angle_gamma   90.00
#
_symmetry.space_group_name_H-M   'P 1'
#
loop_
_entity.id
_entity.type
_entity.pdbx_description
1 polymer ?
#
loop_
_entity_poly.entity_id
_entity_poly.type
_entity_poly.pdbx_seq_one_letter_code
_entity_poly.pdbx_strand_id
1 'polypeptide(L)'
;MFTFYLYLAPVVACVLIILNYLISTSNSYMEKDGPFECGFTSYQQSRSAFSVAFMLVAILFLPFDLEMSSLLPYVVSAYLNGMYGLTILIMFLLTLVIAFIYEINLGALKLNRNYVNTIKELNIKLY
;
A
#
# COMPACT_ATOMS: atom_id res chain seq x y z
N MET A 1 -19.24 23.93 -14.22
CA MET A 1 -17.92 24.22 -13.62
C MET A 1 -17.18 22.92 -13.25
N PHE A 2 -17.78 21.99 -12.49
CA PHE A 2 -17.14 20.70 -12.14
C PHE A 2 -16.71 19.86 -13.35
N THR A 3 -17.60 19.69 -14.34
CA THR A 3 -17.30 18.94 -15.58
C THR A 3 -16.11 19.52 -16.35
N PHE A 4 -15.98 20.85 -16.38
CA PHE A 4 -14.87 21.53 -17.01
C PHE A 4 -13.52 21.19 -16.35
N TYR A 5 -13.45 21.19 -15.01
CA TYR A 5 -12.22 20.82 -14.30
C TYR A 5 -11.84 19.35 -14.50
N LEU A 6 -12.84 18.45 -14.56
CA LEU A 6 -12.61 17.02 -14.79
C LEU A 6 -11.94 16.74 -16.14
N TYR A 7 -12.28 17.50 -17.18
CA TYR A 7 -11.64 17.40 -18.49
C TYR A 7 -10.35 18.21 -18.60
N LEU A 8 -10.25 19.37 -17.96
CA LEU A 8 -9.09 20.25 -18.10
C LEU A 8 -7.81 19.63 -17.52
N ALA A 9 -7.87 19.01 -16.34
CA ALA A 9 -6.69 18.42 -15.69
C ALA A 9 -5.96 17.36 -16.54
N PRO A 10 -6.63 16.32 -17.07
CA PRO A 10 -5.97 15.32 -17.92
C PRO A 10 -5.52 15.93 -19.26
N VAL A 11 -6.30 16.85 -19.86
CA VAL A 11 -5.92 17.50 -21.12
C VAL A 11 -4.62 18.28 -20.97
N VAL A 12 -4.48 19.07 -19.91
CA VAL A 12 -3.24 19.81 -19.64
C VAL A 12 -2.07 18.86 -19.41
N ALA A 13 -2.25 17.78 -18.66
CA ALA A 13 -1.21 16.76 -18.45
C ALA A 13 -0.76 16.12 -19.78
N CYS A 14 -1.70 15.76 -20.66
CA CYS A 14 -1.38 15.23 -21.98
C CYS A 14 -0.65 16.25 -22.86
N VAL A 15 -1.07 17.51 -22.87
CA VAL A 15 -0.41 18.58 -23.64
C VAL A 15 1.04 18.77 -23.18
N LEU A 16 1.31 18.76 -21.88
CA LEU A 16 2.67 18.87 -21.35
C LEU A 16 3.56 17.69 -21.75
N ILE A 17 3.02 16.47 -21.74
CA ILE A 17 3.74 15.26 -22.20
C ILE A 17 4.06 15.36 -23.71
N ILE A 18 3.09 15.80 -24.53
CA ILE A 18 3.27 15.96 -25.97
C ILE A 18 4.30 17.05 -26.26
N LEU A 19 4.24 18.19 -25.56
CA LEU A 19 5.23 19.26 -25.68
C LEU A 19 6.62 18.77 -25.28
N ASN A 20 6.75 18.01 -24.18
CA ASN A 20 8.02 17.43 -23.79
C ASN A 20 8.56 16.50 -24.88
N TYR A 21 7.72 15.63 -25.43
CA TYR A 21 8.14 14.72 -26.50
C TYR A 21 8.58 15.44 -27.78
N LEU A 22 7.92 16.55 -28.15
CA LEU A 22 8.25 17.32 -29.35
C LEU A 22 9.51 18.19 -29.17
N ILE A 23 9.74 18.73 -27.97
CA ILE A 23 10.84 19.67 -27.69
C ILE A 23 12.10 18.95 -27.20
N SER A 24 11.95 17.83 -26.50
CA SER A 24 13.06 17.11 -25.86
C SER A 24 13.94 16.40 -26.88
N THR A 25 15.25 16.59 -26.76
CA THR A 25 16.23 15.85 -27.55
C THR A 25 16.45 14.45 -26.94
N SER A 26 15.97 13.41 -27.61
CA SER A 26 16.24 12.02 -27.22
C SER A 26 17.55 11.52 -27.84
N ASN A 27 18.63 11.48 -27.04
CA ASN A 27 19.84 10.73 -27.38
C ASN A 27 19.80 9.39 -26.65
N SER A 28 19.39 8.33 -27.36
CA SER A 28 19.34 6.95 -26.87
C SER A 28 20.66 6.26 -27.15
N TYR A 29 21.28 5.72 -26.11
CA TYR A 29 22.47 4.89 -26.20
C TYR A 29 22.25 3.65 -25.35
N MET A 30 22.89 2.53 -25.72
CA MET A 30 22.60 1.21 -25.17
C MET A 30 22.72 1.15 -23.64
N GLU A 31 23.62 1.94 -23.05
CA GLU A 31 23.85 2.04 -21.61
C GLU A 31 22.85 2.96 -20.89
N LYS A 32 22.18 3.87 -21.62
CA LYS A 32 21.12 4.76 -21.09
C LYS A 32 19.79 4.05 -20.93
N ASP A 33 19.51 3.18 -21.89
CA ASP A 33 18.23 2.49 -22.01
C ASP A 33 18.18 1.23 -21.12
N GLY A 34 19.33 0.81 -20.57
CA GLY A 34 19.45 -0.29 -19.62
C GLY A 34 19.26 0.14 -18.15
N PRO A 35 18.93 -0.81 -17.25
CA PRO A 35 18.88 -0.54 -15.81
C PRO A 35 20.27 -0.16 -15.29
N PHE A 36 20.31 0.75 -14.31
CA PHE A 36 21.56 1.13 -13.64
C PHE A 36 22.03 -0.01 -12.74
N GLU A 37 22.89 -0.89 -13.27
CA GLU A 37 23.53 -1.98 -12.54
C GLU A 37 25.05 -1.73 -12.45
N CYS A 38 25.68 -2.18 -11.37
CA CYS A 38 27.14 -2.09 -11.17
C CYS A 38 27.95 -3.07 -12.08
N GLY A 39 27.51 -3.32 -13.32
CA GLY A 39 28.23 -4.14 -14.30
C GLY A 39 27.99 -5.65 -14.23
N PHE A 40 26.99 -6.12 -13.47
CA PHE A 40 26.63 -7.53 -13.37
C PHE A 40 25.22 -7.79 -13.87
N THR A 41 25.07 -8.55 -14.95
CA THR A 41 23.76 -8.96 -15.46
C THR A 41 23.14 -9.98 -14.52
N SER A 42 22.02 -9.60 -13.89
CA SER A 42 21.27 -10.48 -13.00
C SER A 42 20.52 -11.57 -13.80
N TYR A 43 21.17 -12.71 -14.06
CA TYR A 43 20.48 -13.95 -14.46
C TYR A 43 19.76 -14.59 -13.27
N GLN A 44 19.00 -13.80 -12.51
CA GLN A 44 18.36 -14.23 -11.29
C GLN A 44 16.84 -14.07 -11.37
N GLN A 45 16.17 -14.83 -10.52
CA GLN A 45 14.72 -14.84 -10.38
C GLN A 45 14.17 -13.42 -10.21
N SER A 46 13.22 -13.03 -11.04
CA SER A 46 12.58 -11.70 -11.02
C SER A 46 11.76 -11.41 -9.76
N ARG A 47 11.59 -12.41 -8.88
CA ARG A 47 10.84 -12.31 -7.63
C ARG A 47 11.80 -12.25 -6.45
N SER A 48 11.80 -11.14 -5.75
CA SER A 48 12.44 -11.00 -4.44
C SER A 48 11.56 -11.60 -3.35
N ALA A 49 12.19 -12.18 -2.33
CA ALA A 49 11.48 -12.59 -1.12
C ALA A 49 11.12 -11.32 -0.32
N PHE A 50 9.83 -11.11 -0.08
CA PHE A 50 9.32 -10.01 0.74
C PHE A 50 8.58 -10.57 1.96
N SER A 51 8.49 -9.76 3.02
CA SER A 51 7.77 -10.16 4.23
C SER A 51 6.28 -10.29 3.95
N VAL A 52 5.65 -11.35 4.47
CA VAL A 52 4.21 -11.62 4.34
C VAL A 52 3.36 -10.46 4.87
N ALA A 53 3.88 -9.69 5.83
CA ALA A 53 3.22 -8.51 6.39
C ALA A 53 2.79 -7.49 5.31
N PHE A 54 3.56 -7.32 4.23
CA PHE A 54 3.18 -6.39 3.14
C PHE A 54 1.97 -6.87 2.34
N MET A 55 1.83 -8.19 2.16
CA MET A 55 0.65 -8.78 1.51
C MET A 55 -0.56 -8.73 2.45
N LEU A 56 -0.35 -8.99 3.74
CA LEU A 56 -1.40 -8.93 4.75
C LEU A 56 -2.07 -7.55 4.76
N VAL A 57 -1.32 -6.45 4.72
CA VAL A 57 -1.92 -5.10 4.64
C VAL A 57 -2.89 -4.95 3.46
N ALA A 58 -2.55 -5.46 2.28
CA ALA A 58 -3.43 -5.39 1.11
C ALA A 58 -4.69 -6.25 1.26
N ILE A 59 -4.57 -7.44 1.87
CA ILE A 59 -5.71 -8.32 2.15
C ILE A 59 -6.62 -7.70 3.21
N LEU A 60 -6.05 -7.10 4.26
CA LEU A 60 -6.79 -6.45 5.34
C LEU A 60 -7.45 -5.13 4.94
N PHE A 61 -6.88 -4.44 3.96
CA PHE A 61 -7.50 -3.25 3.39
C PHE A 61 -8.86 -3.56 2.74
N LEU A 62 -9.01 -4.73 2.12
CA LEU A 62 -10.24 -5.11 1.41
C LEU A 62 -11.51 -5.15 2.30
N PRO A 63 -11.55 -5.92 3.42
CA PRO A 63 -12.73 -5.92 4.29
C PRO A 63 -12.94 -4.56 4.94
N PHE A 64 -11.88 -3.89 5.40
CA PHE A 64 -12.00 -2.58 6.04
C PHE A 64 -12.56 -1.50 5.09
N ASP A 65 -12.20 -1.53 3.81
CA ASP A 65 -12.77 -0.64 2.79
C ASP A 65 -14.25 -0.97 2.51
N LEU A 66 -14.59 -2.26 2.43
CA LEU A 66 -15.97 -2.72 2.26
C LEU A 66 -16.85 -2.31 3.46
N GLU A 67 -16.32 -2.38 4.67
CA GLU A 67 -16.99 -1.93 5.89
C GLU A 67 -17.30 -0.44 5.84
N MET A 68 -16.34 0.40 5.48
CA MET A 68 -16.57 1.84 5.31
C MET A 68 -17.58 2.13 4.20
N SER A 69 -17.54 1.37 3.10
CA SER A 69 -18.56 1.45 2.04
C SER A 69 -19.95 1.04 2.53
N SER A 70 -20.05 0.09 3.47
CA SER A 70 -21.32 -0.37 4.04
C SER A 70 -21.91 0.59 5.08
N LEU A 71 -21.08 1.45 5.69
CA LEU A 71 -21.54 2.51 6.60
C LEU A 71 -22.22 3.67 5.86
N LEU A 72 -21.78 3.98 4.62
CA LEU A 72 -22.34 5.06 3.79
C LEU A 72 -23.87 5.03 3.66
N PRO A 73 -24.54 3.92 3.25
CA PRO A 73 -25.99 3.90 3.12
C PRO A 73 -26.72 4.15 4.44
N TYR A 74 -26.17 3.68 5.56
CA TYR A 74 -26.72 3.98 6.88
C TYR A 74 -26.60 5.48 7.20
N VAL A 75 -25.42 6.08 6.99
CA VAL A 75 -25.21 7.52 7.25
C VAL A 75 -26.17 8.38 6.44
N VAL A 76 -26.39 8.05 5.17
CA VAL A 76 -27.31 8.78 4.28
C VAL A 76 -28.77 8.62 4.73
N SER A 77 -29.17 7.46 5.28
CA SER A 77 -30.53 7.17 5.70
C SER A 77 -30.76 7.22 7.22
N ALA A 78 -29.81 7.79 7.98
CA ALA A 78 -29.82 7.77 9.44
C ALA A 78 -31.09 8.36 10.06
N TYR A 79 -31.66 9.38 9.42
CA TYR A 79 -32.91 10.01 9.85
C TYR A 79 -34.14 9.07 9.73
N LEU A 80 -34.16 8.21 8.71
CA LEU A 80 -35.28 7.29 8.44
C LEU A 80 -35.22 6.05 9.32
N ASN A 81 -34.02 5.51 9.57
CA ASN A 81 -33.86 4.26 10.30
C ASN A 81 -33.95 4.42 11.83
N GLY A 82 -33.85 5.66 12.33
CA GLY A 82 -33.97 5.99 13.75
C GLY A 82 -33.07 5.15 14.66
N MET A 83 -33.57 4.81 15.85
CA MET A 83 -32.82 4.01 16.84
C MET A 83 -32.61 2.55 16.41
N TYR A 84 -33.47 2.00 15.55
CA TYR A 84 -33.36 0.61 15.11
C TYR A 84 -32.18 0.40 14.14
N GLY A 85 -31.99 1.30 13.18
CA GLY A 85 -30.80 1.24 12.32
C GLY A 85 -29.50 1.44 13.11
N LEU A 86 -29.54 2.31 14.13
CA LEU A 86 -28.38 2.59 14.97
C LEU A 86 -27.93 1.36 15.77
N THR A 87 -28.87 0.57 16.32
CA THR A 87 -28.50 -0.65 17.05
C THR A 87 -27.90 -1.70 16.12
N ILE A 88 -28.43 -1.87 14.90
CA ILE A 88 -27.85 -2.78 13.90
C ILE A 88 -26.45 -2.32 13.49
N LEU A 89 -26.26 -1.03 13.27
CA LEU A 89 -24.94 -0.46 12.93
C LEU A 89 -23.91 -0.72 14.04
N ILE A 90 -24.30 -0.49 15.30
CA ILE A 90 -23.42 -0.70 16.45
C ILE A 90 -23.05 -2.19 16.58
N MET A 91 -24.02 -3.09 16.40
CA MET A 91 -23.74 -4.54 16.40
C MET A 91 -22.78 -4.94 15.29
N PHE A 92 -22.96 -4.39 14.08
CA PHE A 92 -22.07 -4.60 12.94
C PHE A 92 -20.65 -4.09 13.25
N LEU A 93 -20.52 -2.84 13.73
CA LEU A 93 -19.23 -2.26 14.11
C LEU A 93 -18.54 -3.05 15.23
N LEU A 94 -19.29 -3.55 16.22
CA LEU A 94 -18.72 -4.35 17.31
C LEU A 94 -18.10 -5.65 16.80
N THR A 95 -18.77 -6.36 15.87
CA THR A 95 -18.21 -7.57 15.26
C THR A 95 -16.87 -7.28 14.56
N LEU A 96 -16.76 -6.14 13.88
CA LEU A 96 -15.55 -5.73 13.17
C LEU A 96 -14.43 -5.33 14.12
N VAL A 97 -14.74 -4.59 15.19
CA VAL A 97 -13.75 -4.27 16.23
C VAL A 97 -13.18 -5.54 16.85
N ILE A 98 -13.99 -6.56 17.09
CA ILE A 98 -13.53 -7.85 17.61
C ILE A 98 -12.59 -8.54 16.60
N ALA A 99 -12.94 -8.55 15.31
CA ALA A 99 -12.09 -9.11 14.26
C ALA A 99 -10.75 -8.37 14.18
N PHE A 100 -10.76 -7.04 14.24
CA PHE A 100 -9.55 -6.22 14.21
C PHE A 100 -8.64 -6.44 15.43
N ILE A 101 -9.23 -6.56 16.64
CA ILE A 101 -8.48 -6.89 17.85
C ILE A 101 -7.79 -8.25 17.72
N TYR A 102 -8.46 -9.25 17.13
CA TYR A 102 -7.87 -10.56 16.91
C TYR A 102 -6.61 -10.48 16.03
N GLU A 103 -6.64 -9.67 14.98
CA GLU A 103 -5.49 -9.50 14.07
C GLU A 103 -4.31 -8.76 14.70
N ILE A 104 -4.58 -7.75 15.52
CA ILE A 104 -3.54 -7.06 16.30
C ILE A 104 -2.85 -8.04 17.23
N ASN A 105 -3.61 -8.89 17.93
CA ASN A 105 -3.07 -9.89 18.85
C ASN A 105 -2.23 -10.96 18.13
N LEU A 106 -2.55 -11.29 16.87
CA LEU A 106 -1.72 -12.17 16.04
C LEU A 106 -0.35 -11.57 15.70
N GLY A 107 -0.19 -10.24 15.81
CA GLY A 107 1.02 -9.55 15.40
C GLY A 107 1.31 -9.68 13.90
N ALA A 108 0.28 -9.91 13.07
CA ALA A 108 0.39 -10.19 11.64
C ALA A 108 1.11 -9.07 10.86
N LEU A 109 1.06 -7.84 11.38
CA LEU A 109 1.66 -6.64 10.79
C LEU A 109 3.10 -6.38 11.27
N LYS A 110 3.64 -7.20 12.18
CA LYS A 110 4.97 -6.98 12.75
C LYS A 110 6.05 -7.33 11.73
N LEU A 111 6.80 -6.31 11.32
CA LEU A 111 8.02 -6.51 10.53
C LEU A 111 9.12 -7.06 11.43
N ASN A 112 9.41 -8.35 11.29
CA ASN A 112 10.54 -8.96 12.00
C ASN A 112 11.87 -8.52 11.35
N ARG A 113 12.81 -8.06 12.17
CA ARG A 113 14.17 -7.76 11.75
C ARG A 113 15.06 -8.91 12.22
N ASN A 114 15.41 -9.80 11.30
CA ASN A 114 16.41 -10.82 11.56
C ASN A 114 17.82 -10.21 11.44
N TYR A 115 18.18 -9.33 12.38
CA TYR A 115 19.59 -9.02 12.61
C TYR A 115 20.12 -10.08 13.57
N VAL A 116 20.89 -11.02 13.04
CA VAL A 116 21.67 -11.93 13.88
C VAL A 116 22.72 -11.06 14.59
N ASN A 117 22.49 -10.78 15.87
CA ASN A 117 23.53 -10.25 16.76
C ASN A 117 24.49 -11.39 17.10
N THR A 118 25.42 -11.71 16.19
CA THR A 118 26.58 -12.52 16.53
C THR A 118 27.55 -11.66 17.34
N ILE A 119 27.20 -11.29 18.57
CA ILE A 119 28.22 -10.96 19.56
C ILE A 119 28.60 -12.28 20.22
N LYS A 120 29.38 -13.07 19.48
CA LYS A 120 30.15 -14.15 20.08
C LYS A 120 31.20 -13.43 20.93
N GLU A 121 31.11 -13.55 22.26
CA GLU A 121 32.11 -13.02 23.18
C GLU A 121 33.50 -13.41 22.68
N LEU A 122 34.24 -12.43 22.16
CA LEU A 122 35.65 -12.59 21.80
C LEU A 122 36.43 -12.65 23.12
N ASN A 123 36.50 -13.86 23.67
CA ASN A 123 37.35 -14.18 24.80
C ASN A 123 38.79 -14.33 24.30
N ILE A 124 39.41 -13.21 23.93
CA ILE A 124 40.85 -13.16 23.68
C ILE A 124 41.52 -13.09 25.05
N LYS A 125 41.87 -14.27 25.59
CA LYS A 125 42.93 -14.39 26.60
C LYS A 125 44.24 -13.96 25.93
N LEU A 126 44.64 -12.72 26.16
CA LEU A 126 46.01 -12.27 25.91
C LEU A 126 46.91 -12.98 26.93
N TYR A 127 47.76 -13.89 26.42
CA TYR A 127 48.98 -14.35 27.08
C TYR A 127 50.06 -13.27 26.94
#